data_AF-A0A538MQZ2-F1
#
_entry.id   AF-A0A538MQZ2-F1
#
_cell.length_a   1.000
_cell.length_b   1.000
_cell.length_c   1.000
_cell.angle_alpha   90.00
_cell.angle_beta   90.00
_cell.angle_gamma   90.00
#
_symmetry.space_group_name_H-M   'P 1'
#
loop_
_entity.id
_entity.type
_entity.pdbx_description
1 polymer ?
#
loop_
_entity_poly.entity_id
_entity_poly.type
_entity_poly.pdbx_seq_one_letter_code
_entity_poly.pdbx_strand_id
1 'polypeptide(L)'
;MLALLFGRAKERPDRVEKPIELTAEGVWNEISGRLREALNENTFSTWFGQVHATAITENEFVLTVPNDFTREWIDGHFLGLIGAALAEVAGER
;
A
#
# COMPACT_ATOMS: atom_id res chain seq x y z
N MET A 1 3.06 -7.64 7.99
CA MET A 1 2.86 -6.18 8.07
C MET A 1 4.01 -5.47 7.37
N LEU A 2 3.82 -5.08 6.12
CA LEU A 2 4.75 -4.26 5.34
C LEU A 2 4.38 -2.78 5.50
N ALA A 3 5.34 -1.93 5.85
CA ALA A 3 5.14 -0.50 6.06
C ALA A 3 5.94 0.30 5.02
N LEU A 4 5.26 1.18 4.29
CA LEU A 4 5.86 2.10 3.31
C LEU A 4 5.90 3.50 3.92
N LEU A 5 7.09 4.05 4.12
CA LEU A 5 7.31 5.36 4.75
C LEU A 5 7.44 6.47 3.70
N PHE A 6 6.80 7.63 3.96
CA PHE A 6 6.99 8.86 3.19
C PHE A 6 7.77 9.88 4.04
N GLY A 7 8.92 10.36 3.52
CA GLY A 7 9.64 11.56 4.03
C GLY A 7 10.17 11.50 5.47
N ARG A 8 11.48 11.66 5.67
CA ARG A 8 12.11 11.65 7.00
C ARG A 8 11.88 12.96 7.75
N ALA A 9 11.00 12.97 8.76
CA ALA A 9 11.17 13.64 10.05
C ALA A 9 9.99 13.35 11.02
N LYS A 10 10.35 13.22 12.31
CA LYS A 10 9.56 13.31 13.56
C LYS A 10 8.28 14.17 13.38
N GLU A 11 7.07 13.89 13.90
CA GLU A 11 6.60 13.68 15.29
C GLU A 11 5.15 13.10 15.25
N ARG A 12 4.63 12.49 16.34
CA ARG A 12 3.22 12.05 16.42
C ARG A 12 2.27 13.26 16.57
N PRO A 13 1.04 13.20 16.02
CA PRO A 13 -0.11 13.18 16.93
C PRO A 13 -1.33 12.35 16.46
N ASP A 14 -2.22 12.21 17.43
CA ASP A 14 -3.52 11.53 17.48
C ASP A 14 -4.60 12.21 16.61
N ARG A 15 -5.61 11.41 16.22
CA ARG A 15 -6.94 11.74 15.62
C ARG A 15 -6.99 12.29 14.19
N VAL A 16 -7.82 11.65 13.35
CA VAL A 16 -8.34 12.27 12.12
C VAL A 16 -9.83 11.97 11.94
N GLU A 17 -10.60 13.05 11.79
CA GLU A 17 -12.01 13.10 11.40
C GLU A 17 -12.12 13.10 9.86
N LYS A 18 -13.16 12.45 9.34
CA LYS A 18 -13.37 12.13 7.90
C LYS A 18 -13.75 13.36 7.06
N PRO A 19 -13.10 13.58 5.90
CA PRO A 19 -13.84 13.97 4.70
C PRO A 19 -13.30 13.29 3.43
N ILE A 20 -14.15 12.50 2.74
CA ILE A 20 -13.77 11.53 1.69
C ILE A 20 -12.67 10.62 2.23
N GLU A 21 -13.02 9.65 3.08
CA GLU A 21 -11.97 8.81 3.65
C GLU A 21 -11.26 8.05 2.52
N LEU A 22 -10.04 8.48 2.21
CA LEU A 22 -8.96 7.60 1.79
C LEU A 22 -8.75 6.63 2.96
N THR A 23 -9.67 5.68 3.11
CA THR A 23 -9.47 4.55 4.00
C THR A 23 -8.26 3.80 3.45
N ALA A 24 -7.51 3.18 4.35
CA ALA A 24 -6.38 2.35 3.94
C ALA A 24 -6.82 1.34 2.86
N GLU A 25 -8.01 0.74 3.05
CA GLU A 25 -8.62 -0.17 2.09
C GLU A 25 -9.01 0.49 0.75
N GLY A 26 -9.53 1.72 0.76
CA GLY A 26 -9.86 2.46 -0.46
C GLY A 26 -8.62 2.72 -1.32
N VAL A 27 -7.54 3.18 -0.69
CA VAL A 27 -6.25 3.38 -1.36
C VAL A 27 -5.68 2.06 -1.90
N TRP A 28 -5.77 1.00 -1.10
CA TRP A 28 -5.34 -0.32 -1.54
C TRP A 28 -6.14 -0.86 -2.72
N ASN A 29 -7.44 -0.60 -2.78
CA ASN A 29 -8.28 -1.04 -3.90
C ASN A 29 -7.86 -0.35 -5.21
N GLU A 30 -7.55 0.95 -5.16
CA GLU A 30 -7.03 1.66 -6.33
C GLU A 30 -5.65 1.15 -6.75
N ILE A 31 -4.73 0.99 -5.80
CA ILE A 31 -3.39 0.42 -6.07
C ILE A 31 -3.54 -0.99 -6.65
N SER A 32 -4.38 -1.83 -6.07
CA SER A 32 -4.62 -3.20 -6.52
C SER A 32 -5.16 -3.24 -7.95
N GLY A 33 -6.05 -2.31 -8.31
CA GLY A 33 -6.52 -2.17 -9.70
C GLY A 33 -5.37 -1.95 -10.67
N ARG A 34 -4.47 -1.01 -10.35
CA ARG A 34 -3.30 -0.71 -11.17
C ARG A 34 -2.28 -1.85 -11.21
N LEU A 35 -2.08 -2.54 -10.08
CA LEU A 35 -1.25 -3.74 -10.04
C LEU A 35 -1.80 -4.85 -10.94
N ARG A 36 -3.13 -5.02 -11.02
CA ARG A 36 -3.78 -5.98 -11.94
C ARG A 36 -3.66 -5.58 -13.42
N GLU A 37 -3.49 -4.30 -13.72
CA GLU A 37 -3.20 -3.83 -15.08
C GLU A 37 -1.74 -4.06 -15.46
N ALA A 38 -0.82 -3.86 -14.51
CA ALA A 38 0.62 -4.02 -14.71
C ALA A 38 1.09 -5.49 -14.69
N LEU A 39 0.34 -6.36 -14.00
CA LEU A 39 0.68 -7.77 -13.79
C LEU A 39 -0.38 -8.66 -14.43
N ASN A 40 -0.04 -9.91 -14.71
CA ASN A 40 -1.07 -10.90 -15.05
C ASN A 40 -1.83 -11.36 -13.79
N GLU A 41 -3.05 -11.85 -13.97
CA GLU A 41 -3.94 -12.29 -12.88
C GLU A 41 -3.31 -13.36 -11.97
N ASN A 42 -2.53 -14.29 -12.52
CA ASN A 42 -1.89 -15.35 -11.74
C ASN A 42 -0.83 -14.77 -10.78
N THR A 43 0.04 -13.89 -11.28
CA THR A 43 1.03 -13.18 -10.46
C THR A 43 0.33 -12.33 -9.41
N PHE A 44 -0.72 -11.59 -9.79
CA PHE A 44 -1.46 -10.77 -8.84
C PHE A 44 -2.07 -11.61 -7.71
N SER A 45 -2.84 -12.64 -8.07
CA SER A 45 -3.52 -13.50 -7.09
C SER A 45 -2.54 -14.19 -6.14
N THR A 46 -1.40 -14.66 -6.66
CA THR A 46 -0.37 -15.35 -5.85
C THR A 46 0.22 -14.45 -4.77
N TRP A 47 0.50 -13.18 -5.08
CA TRP A 47 1.26 -12.30 -4.18
C TRP A 47 0.39 -11.29 -3.45
N PHE A 48 -0.69 -10.82 -4.06
CA PHE A 48 -1.53 -9.73 -3.55
C PHE A 48 -2.95 -10.16 -3.18
N GLY A 49 -3.37 -11.39 -3.52
CA GLY A 49 -4.73 -11.87 -3.32
C GLY A 49 -5.20 -11.91 -1.85
N GLN A 50 -4.27 -11.98 -0.90
CA GLN A 50 -4.54 -11.94 0.55
C GLN A 50 -3.89 -10.72 1.23
N VAL A 51 -3.55 -9.70 0.46
CA VAL A 51 -2.98 -8.45 0.98
C VAL A 51 -4.11 -7.46 1.19
N HIS A 52 -4.10 -6.82 2.35
CA HIS A 52 -5.08 -5.80 2.73
C HIS A 52 -4.38 -4.65 3.45
N ALA A 53 -4.83 -3.43 3.21
CA ALA A 53 -4.33 -2.28 3.94
C ALA A 53 -5.02 -2.14 5.30
N THR A 54 -4.23 -1.83 6.32
CA THR A 54 -4.67 -1.76 7.72
C THR A 54 -4.56 -0.37 8.30
N ALA A 55 -3.64 0.43 7.80
CA ALA A 55 -3.51 1.83 8.18
C ALA A 55 -2.98 2.64 7.01
N ILE A 56 -3.41 3.89 6.95
CA ILE A 56 -2.82 4.93 6.13
C ILE A 56 -2.76 6.20 6.97
N THR A 57 -1.63 6.89 6.87
CA THR A 57 -1.39 8.21 7.45
C THR A 57 -0.76 9.09 6.39
N GLU A 58 -0.47 10.34 6.71
CA GLU A 58 0.28 11.24 5.83
C GLU A 58 1.68 10.71 5.49
N ASN A 59 2.24 9.84 6.34
CA ASN A 59 3.64 9.41 6.25
C ASN A 59 3.83 7.90 6.22
N GLU A 60 2.77 7.11 6.28
CA GLU A 60 2.88 5.66 6.29
C GLU A 60 1.67 5.00 5.65
N PHE A 61 1.92 4.02 4.77
CA PHE A 61 0.91 3.10 4.27
C PHE A 61 1.26 1.67 4.68
N VAL A 62 0.34 1.02 5.40
CA VAL A 62 0.58 -0.27 6.05
C VAL A 62 -0.27 -1.37 5.43
N LEU A 63 0.42 -2.38 4.89
CA LEU A 63 -0.17 -3.59 4.32
C LEU A 63 0.01 -4.79 5.24
N THR A 64 -1.06 -5.54 5.48
CA THR A 64 -1.00 -6.88 6.04
C THR A 64 -0.86 -7.89 4.91
N VAL A 65 0.03 -8.85 5.12
CA VAL A 65 0.36 -9.93 4.19
C VAL A 65 0.22 -11.25 4.95
N PRO A 66 -0.08 -12.38 4.28
CA PRO A 66 -0.44 -13.63 4.96
C PRO A 66 0.72 -14.29 5.72
N ASN A 67 1.97 -14.05 5.32
CA ASN A 67 3.17 -14.61 5.96
C ASN A 67 4.44 -13.84 5.57
N ASP A 68 5.56 -14.15 6.22
CA ASP A 68 6.84 -13.47 5.99
C ASP A 68 7.47 -13.78 4.62
N PHE A 69 7.20 -14.95 4.03
CA PHE A 69 7.68 -15.25 2.68
C PHE A 69 7.02 -14.33 1.64
N THR A 70 5.70 -14.11 1.73
CA THR A 70 4.99 -13.14 0.91
C THR A 70 5.51 -11.72 1.14
N ARG A 71 5.81 -11.36 2.40
CA ARG A 71 6.41 -10.06 2.74
C ARG A 71 7.73 -9.86 2.01
N GLU A 72 8.69 -10.78 2.18
CA GLU A 72 10.04 -10.68 1.61
C GLU A 72 9.99 -10.61 0.09
N TRP A 73 9.12 -11.40 -0.54
CA TRP A 73 8.95 -11.36 -2.00
C TRP A 73 8.40 -10.02 -2.49
N ILE A 74 7.35 -9.49 -1.85
CA ILE A 74 6.78 -8.19 -2.21
C ILE A 74 7.81 -7.08 -2.02
N ASP A 75 8.53 -7.09 -0.90
CA ASP A 75 9.54 -6.09 -0.58
C ASP A 75 10.69 -6.09 -1.61
N GLY A 76 11.17 -7.27 -1.99
CA GLY A 76 12.26 -7.41 -2.96
C GLY A 76 11.88 -7.15 -4.42
N HIS A 77 10.63 -7.38 -4.80
CA HIS A 77 10.23 -7.40 -6.23
C HIS A 77 9.20 -6.34 -6.63
N PHE A 78 8.35 -5.90 -5.70
CA PHE A 78 7.19 -5.08 -6.04
C PHE A 78 7.08 -3.79 -5.24
N LEU A 79 7.96 -3.54 -4.27
CA LEU A 79 7.92 -2.32 -3.46
C LEU A 79 7.95 -1.04 -4.32
N GLY A 80 8.79 -1.01 -5.36
CA GLY A 80 8.84 0.11 -6.29
C GLY A 80 7.55 0.31 -7.08
N LEU A 81 6.90 -0.78 -7.51
CA LEU A 81 5.63 -0.72 -8.24
C LEU A 81 4.48 -0.24 -7.34
N ILE A 82 4.43 -0.74 -6.10
CA ILE A 82 3.46 -0.29 -5.09
C ILE A 82 3.67 1.18 -4.76
N GLY A 83 4.93 1.60 -4.54
CA GLY A 83 5.27 2.99 -4.24
C GLY A 83 4.88 3.95 -5.35
N ALA A 84 5.13 3.58 -6.61
CA ALA A 84 4.72 4.37 -7.77
C ALA A 84 3.19 4.50 -7.86
N ALA A 85 2.46 3.38 -7.71
CA ALA A 85 1.01 3.40 -7.73
C ALA A 85 0.42 4.22 -6.57
N LEU A 86 1.04 4.16 -5.39
CA LEU A 86 0.63 4.91 -4.21
C LEU A 86 0.85 6.43 -4.37
N ALA A 87 2.00 6.86 -4.90
CA ALA A 87 2.28 8.28 -5.15
C ALA A 87 1.26 8.92 -6.11
N GLU A 88 0.90 8.20 -7.16
CA GLU A 88 -0.11 8.64 -8.11
C GLU A 88 -1.53 8.69 -7.51
N VAL A 89 -1.90 7.76 -6.62
CA VAL A 89 -3.18 7.82 -5.88
C VAL A 89 -3.19 8.98 -4.89
N ALA A 90 -2.07 9.26 -4.23
CA ALA A 90 -1.92 10.37 -3.29
C ALA A 90 -1.85 11.76 -3.97
N GLY A 91 -1.74 11.80 -5.30
CA GLY A 91 -1.74 13.04 -6.08
C GLY A 91 -0.40 13.77 -6.11
N GLU A 92 0.70 13.11 -5.73
CA GLU A 92 2.04 13.70 -5.79
C GLU A 92 2.59 13.56 -7.22
N ARG A 93 2.55 14.66 -7.97
CA ARG A 93 3.19 14.83 -9.29
C ARG A 93 4.29 15.88 -9.22
#